data_AF-A0A3B0PHL2-F1
#
_entry.id   AF-A0A3B0PHL2-F1
#
_cell.length_a   1.000
_cell.length_b   1.000
_cell.length_c   1.000
_cell.angle_alpha   90.00
_cell.angle_beta   90.00
_cell.angle_gamma   90.00
#
_symmetry.space_group_name_H-M   'P 1'
#
loop_
_entity.id
_entity.type
_entity.pdbx_description
1 polymer ?
#
loop_
_entity_poly.entity_id
_entity_poly.type
_entity_poly.pdbx_seq_one_letter_code
_entity_poly.pdbx_strand_id
1 'polypeptide(L)' 'MRGMSSFKSAIYSANAHLQYFDGSDSILGGNNAVSVIASEHSVMCADGQDHEAETYERLLNQFKEGILSLVIDSWDIW' A
#
# COMPACT_ATOMS: atom_id res chain seq x y z
N MET A 1 -4.80 8.59 2.43
CA MET A 1 -4.45 9.94 2.93
C MET A 1 -4.15 10.94 1.80
N ARG A 2 -3.49 10.55 0.70
CA ARG A 2 -3.54 11.35 -0.54
C ARG A 2 -4.97 11.43 -1.09
N GLY A 3 -5.30 12.48 -1.84
CA GLY A 3 -6.61 12.68 -2.47
C GLY A 3 -7.68 13.35 -1.59
N MET A 4 -7.36 13.71 -0.35
CA MET A 4 -8.25 14.44 0.56
C MET A 4 -7.87 15.92 0.65
N SER A 5 -8.86 16.80 0.82
CA SER A 5 -8.64 18.26 0.83
C SER A 5 -7.91 18.79 2.07
N SER A 6 -7.94 18.05 3.17
CA SER A 6 -7.28 18.43 4.41
C SER A 6 -7.03 17.22 5.30
N PHE A 7 -6.18 17.41 6.31
CA PHE A 7 -5.95 16.42 7.36
C PHE A 7 -7.25 16.03 8.08
N LYS A 8 -8.09 17.01 8.42
CA LYS A 8 -9.40 16.74 9.05
C LYS A 8 -10.31 15.94 8.11
N SER A 9 -10.35 16.30 6.83
CA SER A 9 -11.13 15.56 5.82
C SER A 9 -10.69 14.09 5.74
N ALA A 10 -9.37 13.85 5.78
CA ALA A 10 -8.82 12.49 5.75
C ALA A 10 -9.24 11.67 6.99
N ILE A 11 -9.22 12.28 8.18
CA ILE A 11 -9.66 11.61 9.42
C ILE A 11 -11.15 11.29 9.37
N TYR A 12 -12.01 12.26 9.04
CA TYR A 12 -13.45 12.03 9.02
C TYR A 12 -13.85 10.99 7.99
N SER A 13 -13.30 11.08 6.77
CA SER A 13 -13.58 10.10 5.71
C SER A 13 -13.11 8.70 6.10
N ALA A 14 -11.93 8.57 6.70
CA ALA A 14 -11.41 7.27 7.12
C ALA A 14 -12.23 6.67 8.28
N ASN A 15 -12.62 7.47 9.29
CA ASN A 15 -13.51 7.02 10.37
C ASN A 15 -14.88 6.54 9.84
N ALA A 16 -15.45 7.27 8.87
CA ALA A 16 -16.73 6.90 8.26
C ALA A 16 -16.63 5.59 7.47
N HIS A 17 -15.54 5.39 6.71
CA HIS A 17 -15.26 4.14 6.01
C HIS A 17 -15.15 2.95 6.97
N LEU A 18 -14.49 3.16 8.11
CA LEU A 18 -14.28 2.13 9.13
C LEU A 18 -15.55 1.74 9.92
N GLN A 19 -16.70 2.37 9.67
CA GLN A 19 -17.99 1.89 10.19
C GLN A 19 -18.50 0.64 9.44
N TYR A 20 -17.99 0.39 8.23
CA TYR A 20 -18.47 -0.67 7.35
C TYR A 20 -17.38 -1.63 6.89
N PHE A 21 -16.11 -1.24 6.98
CA PHE A 21 -14.96 -2.02 6.54
C PHE A 21 -13.83 -1.97 7.56
N ASP A 22 -13.02 -3.02 7.63
CA ASP A 22 -11.89 -3.09 8.58
C ASP A 22 -10.56 -2.59 7.98
N GLY A 23 -10.47 -2.56 6.65
CA GLY A 23 -9.24 -2.23 5.91
C GLY A 23 -9.13 -0.75 5.54
N SER A 24 -8.00 -0.09 5.89
CA SER A 24 -7.71 1.28 5.47
C SER A 24 -6.21 1.65 5.58
N ASP A 25 -5.62 2.11 4.47
CA ASP A 25 -4.28 2.76 4.47
C ASP A 25 -4.29 4.20 5.01
N SER A 26 -5.48 4.74 5.31
CA SER A 26 -5.62 6.03 6.00
C SER A 26 -5.71 5.81 7.51
N ILE A 27 -4.62 5.34 8.11
CA ILE A 27 -4.52 4.91 9.52
C ILE A 27 -4.90 5.99 10.54
N LEU A 28 -4.91 7.26 10.13
CA LEU A 28 -5.39 8.38 10.94
C LEU A 28 -6.90 8.31 11.26
N GLY A 29 -7.64 7.44 10.57
CA GLY A 29 -9.05 7.16 10.79
C GLY A 29 -9.37 6.42 12.10
N GLY A 30 -8.38 6.02 12.91
CA GLY A 30 -8.58 5.43 14.23
C GLY A 30 -7.91 4.08 14.42
N ASN A 31 -7.90 3.60 15.67
CA ASN A 31 -7.14 2.42 16.10
C ASN A 31 -7.59 1.08 15.51
N ASN A 32 -8.76 1.02 14.87
CA ASN A 32 -9.30 -0.22 14.29
C ASN A 32 -8.92 -0.40 12.81
N ALA A 33 -8.21 0.55 12.19
CA ALA A 33 -7.77 0.44 10.82
C ALA A 33 -6.70 -0.65 10.69
N VAL A 34 -6.96 -1.66 9.85
CA VAL A 34 -5.99 -2.70 9.50
C VAL A 34 -5.48 -2.43 8.07
N SER A 35 -4.20 -2.70 7.84
CA SER A 35 -3.59 -2.69 6.51
C SER A 35 -2.61 -3.86 6.40
N VAL A 36 -2.08 -4.08 5.19
CA VAL A 36 -1.10 -5.12 4.87
C VAL A 36 0.17 -4.47 4.33
N ILE A 37 1.27 -5.22 4.28
CA ILE A 37 2.46 -4.71 3.60
C ILE A 37 2.14 -4.60 2.11
N ALA A 38 2.40 -3.43 1.53
CA ALA A 38 2.16 -3.16 0.13
C ALA A 38 3.35 -2.40 -0.47
N SER A 39 3.73 -2.74 -1.70
CA SER A 39 4.68 -1.92 -2.47
C SER A 39 3.97 -0.74 -3.13
N GLU A 40 4.76 0.25 -3.56
CA GLU A 40 4.32 1.31 -4.46
C GLU A 40 5.35 1.46 -5.59
N HIS A 41 5.01 2.22 -6.62
CA HIS A 41 5.87 2.43 -7.79
C HIS A 41 7.28 2.92 -7.42
N SER A 42 7.43 3.75 -6.39
CA SER A 42 8.77 4.22 -5.98
C SER A 42 9.68 3.08 -5.51
N VAL A 43 9.11 2.07 -4.84
CA VAL A 43 9.81 0.86 -4.40
C VAL A 43 10.10 -0.05 -5.59
N MET A 44 9.11 -0.24 -6.47
CA MET A 44 9.25 -1.12 -7.63
C MET A 44 10.22 -0.59 -8.69
N CYS A 45 10.31 0.73 -8.84
CA CYS A 45 11.22 1.36 -9.78
C CYS A 45 12.63 1.60 -9.21
N ALA A 46 12.90 1.25 -7.94
CA ALA A 46 14.15 1.58 -7.27
C ALA A 46 15.39 0.95 -7.94
N ASP A 47 15.24 -0.26 -8.49
CA ASP A 47 16.33 -0.97 -9.19
C ASP A 47 16.27 -0.83 -10.73
N GLY A 48 15.29 -0.06 -11.23
CA GLY A 48 15.07 0.14 -12.66
C GLY A 48 14.34 -1.02 -13.34
N GLN A 49 14.07 -0.85 -14.64
CA GLN A 49 13.27 -1.78 -15.44
C GLN A 49 13.89 -3.17 -15.56
N ASP A 50 15.20 -3.23 -15.80
CA ASP A 50 15.92 -4.48 -16.01
C ASP A 50 15.98 -5.35 -14.74
N HIS A 51 15.67 -4.80 -13.57
CA HIS A 51 15.79 -5.48 -12.27
C HIS A 51 14.49 -5.53 -11.46
N GLU A 52 13.33 -5.42 -12.13
CA GLU A 52 12.03 -5.50 -11.45
C GLU A 52 11.83 -6.88 -10.79
N ALA A 53 12.30 -7.95 -11.44
CA ALA A 53 12.23 -9.31 -10.93
C ALA A 53 12.99 -9.49 -9.61
N GLU A 54 14.20 -8.97 -9.51
CA GLU A 54 15.03 -8.98 -8.31
C GLU A 54 14.38 -8.18 -7.18
N THR A 55 13.65 -7.10 -7.52
CA THR A 55 12.86 -6.36 -6.55
C THR A 55 11.73 -7.22 -5.98
N TYR A 56 11.00 -7.96 -6.83
CA TYR A 56 9.98 -8.92 -6.35
C TYR A 56 10.59 -9.99 -5.45
N GLU A 57 11.70 -10.61 -5.88
CA GLU A 57 12.38 -11.64 -5.09
C GLU A 57 12.84 -11.11 -3.73
N ARG A 58 13.38 -9.90 -3.68
CA ARG A 58 13.79 -9.26 -2.42
C ARG A 58 12.60 -9.04 -1.49
N LEU A 59 11.48 -8.51 -2.01
CA LEU A 59 10.29 -8.26 -1.21
C LEU A 59 9.64 -9.55 -0.70
N LEU A 60 9.52 -10.58 -1.55
CA LEU A 60 9.01 -11.90 -1.16
C LEU A 60 9.91 -12.57 -0.12
N ASN A 61 11.23 -12.42 -0.24
CA ASN A 61 12.17 -12.95 0.76
C ASN A 61 12.16 -12.16 2.08
N GLN A 62 11.87 -10.86 2.05
CA GLN A 62 11.81 -10.03 3.25
C GLN A 62 10.51 -10.22 4.02
N PHE A 63 9.37 -10.33 3.34
CA PHE A 63 8.04 -10.42 3.92
C PHE A 63 7.40 -11.79 3.67
N LYS A 64 7.95 -12.82 4.34
CA LYS A 64 7.56 -14.23 4.14
C LYS A 64 6.24 -14.63 4.79
N GLU A 65 5.75 -13.82 5.72
CA GLU A 65 4.55 -14.09 6.51
C GLU A 65 3.52 -12.99 6.33
N GLY A 66 2.25 -13.35 6.43
CA GLY A 66 1.14 -12.43 6.22
C GLY A 66 0.82 -12.18 4.74
N ILE A 67 0.12 -11.08 4.47
CA ILE A 67 -0.28 -10.69 3.12
C ILE A 67 0.68 -9.61 2.63
N LEU A 68 1.21 -9.83 1.42
CA LEU A 68 2.03 -8.86 0.69
C LEU A 68 1.30 -8.47 -0.60
N SER A 69 1.00 -7.19 -0.77
CA SER A 69 0.44 -6.62 -2.00
C SER A 69 1.55 -6.03 -2.86
N LEU A 70 1.71 -6.50 -4.09
CA LEU A 70 2.74 -6.00 -5.02
C LEU A 70 2.09 -5.25 -6.18
N VAL A 71 2.62 -4.06 -6.47
CA VAL A 71 2.39 -3.35 -7.73
C VAL A 71 3.15 -4.08 -8.83
N ILE A 72 2.45 -4.44 -9.91
CA ILE A 72 2.99 -5.27 -11.01
C ILE A 72 2.92 -4.59 -12.39
N ASP A 73 2.54 -3.31 -12.42
CA ASP A 73 2.38 -2.50 -13.64
C ASP A 73 3.41 -1.37 -13.72
N SER A 74 4.58 -1.52 -13.07
CA SER A 74 5.63 -0.49 -13.11
C SER A 74 6.17 -0.27 -14.53
N TRP A 75 6.24 -1.34 -15.32
CA TRP A 75 6.76 -1.31 -16.69
C TRP A 75 5.81 -1.96 -17.69
N ASP A 76 5.45 -3.23 -17.48
CA ASP A 76 4.48 -3.95 -18.28
C ASP A 76 3.83 -5.06 -17.45
N ILE A 77 2.50 -5.15 -17.48
CA ILE A 77 1.72 -6.19 -16.80
C ILE A 77 1.34 -7.35 -17.74
N TRP A 78 1.70 -7.26 -19.02
CA TRP A 78 1.32 -8.19 -20.07
C TRP A 78 2.51 -8.98 -20.65
#